data_AF-A0A5S4YF37-F1
#
_entry.id   AF-A0A5S4YF37-F1
#
_cell.length_a   1.000
_cell.length_b   1.000
_cell.length_c   1.000
_cell.angle_alpha   90.00
_cell.angle_beta   90.00
_cell.angle_gamma   90.00
#
_symmetry.space_group_name_H-M   'P 1'
#
loop_
_entity.id
_entity.type
_entity.pdbx_description
1 polymer ?
#
loop_
_entity_poly.entity_id
_entity_poly.type
_entity_poly.pdbx_seq_one_letter_code
_entity_poly.pdbx_strand_id
1 'polypeptide(L)'
;MVVRLTASELETGRRLVARKMARSVVRILPEADDLVAINRITKQIRELLWHRDNPDNMRACRALVREQARLSLAYERRHGEAPNIKPCK
;
A
#
# COMPACT_ATOMS: atom_id res chain seq x y z
N MET A 1 -36.83 15.57 1.47
CA MET A 1 -36.74 16.28 0.19
C MET A 1 -35.79 15.49 -0.72
N VAL A 2 -36.32 14.77 -1.71
CA VAL A 2 -35.52 13.93 -2.62
C VAL A 2 -35.28 14.73 -3.89
N VAL A 3 -34.05 15.21 -4.11
CA VAL A 3 -33.69 15.93 -5.33
C VAL A 3 -33.48 14.93 -6.44
N ARG A 4 -34.40 14.89 -7.41
CA ARG A 4 -34.27 14.10 -8.63
C ARG A 4 -33.45 14.90 -9.64
N LEU A 5 -32.20 14.49 -9.86
CA LEU A 5 -31.34 15.07 -10.86
C LEU A 5 -31.86 14.72 -12.26
N THR A 6 -31.88 15.71 -13.14
CA THR A 6 -32.18 15.53 -14.56
C THR A 6 -31.05 14.75 -15.25
N ALA A 7 -31.35 14.15 -16.40
CA ALA A 7 -30.37 13.37 -17.16
C ALA A 7 -29.09 14.18 -17.50
N SER A 8 -29.25 15.49 -17.75
CA SER A 8 -28.15 16.42 -18.03
C SER A 8 -27.25 16.68 -16.81
N GLU A 9 -27.83 16.81 -15.62
CA GLU A 9 -27.08 16.99 -14.37
C GLU A 9 -26.30 15.73 -14.00
N LEU A 10 -26.90 14.55 -14.23
CA LEU A 10 -26.21 13.26 -14.05
C LEU A 10 -25.03 13.12 -15.01
N GLU A 11 -25.19 13.52 -16.27
CA GLU A 11 -24.11 13.44 -17.25
C GLU A 11 -22.98 14.44 -16.95
N THR A 12 -23.33 15.65 -16.51
CA THR A 12 -22.38 16.65 -16.06
C THR A 12 -21.61 16.16 -14.83
N GLY A 13 -22.31 15.57 -13.85
CA GLY A 13 -21.71 14.93 -12.68
C GLY A 13 -20.75 13.81 -13.06
N ARG A 14 -21.15 12.92 -13.99
CA ARG A 14 -20.29 11.84 -14.51
C ARG A 14 -19.02 12.38 -15.17
N ARG A 15 -19.12 13.43 -16.00
CA ARG A 15 -17.95 14.06 -16.65
C ARG A 15 -17.02 14.72 -15.64
N LEU A 16 -17.57 15.33 -14.58
CA LEU A 16 -16.80 15.96 -13.51
C LEU A 16 -16.06 14.91 -12.67
N VAL A 17 -16.74 13.82 -12.31
CA VAL A 17 -16.12 12.67 -11.63
C VAL A 17 -15.07 12.02 -12.51
N ALA A 18 -15.32 11.79 -13.79
CA ALA A 18 -14.35 11.22 -14.72
C ALA A 18 -13.12 12.11 -14.90
N ARG A 19 -13.26 13.44 -15.00
CA ARG A 19 -12.13 14.39 -15.04
C ARG A 19 -11.34 14.40 -13.73
N LYS A 20 -12.03 14.31 -12.60
CA LYS A 20 -11.39 14.21 -11.28
C LYS A 20 -10.61 12.90 -11.16
N MET A 21 -11.23 11.78 -11.53
CA MET A 21 -10.63 10.44 -11.53
C MET A 21 -9.51 10.26 -12.56
N ALA A 22 -9.59 10.90 -13.73
CA ALA A 22 -8.52 10.92 -14.73
C ALA A 22 -7.25 11.63 -14.22
N ARG A 23 -7.42 12.64 -13.34
CA ARG A 23 -6.31 13.23 -12.58
C ARG A 23 -5.87 12.38 -11.39
N SER A 24 -6.76 11.51 -10.88
CA SER A 24 -6.47 10.52 -9.82
C SER A 24 -5.80 9.24 -10.32
N VAL A 25 -5.68 9.02 -11.63
CA VAL A 25 -4.66 8.12 -12.20
C VAL A 25 -3.31 8.79 -12.01
N VAL A 26 -2.99 9.12 -10.76
CA VAL A 26 -1.66 9.46 -10.31
C VAL A 26 -0.86 8.24 -10.69
N ARG A 27 0.12 8.41 -11.59
CA ARG A 27 1.19 7.43 -11.78
C ARG A 27 1.59 6.98 -10.39
N ILE A 28 1.20 5.76 -10.01
CA ILE A 28 1.74 5.12 -8.83
C ILE A 28 3.23 5.13 -9.13
N LEU A 29 3.99 5.97 -8.41
CA LEU A 29 5.43 5.98 -8.59
C LEU A 29 5.89 4.54 -8.39
N PRO A 30 6.81 4.01 -9.20
CA PRO A 30 7.31 2.64 -9.01
C PRO A 30 7.80 2.39 -7.57
N GLU A 31 8.24 3.46 -6.88
CA GLU A 31 8.49 3.49 -5.43
C GLU A 31 7.30 3.01 -4.58
N ALA A 32 6.08 3.42 -4.92
CA ALA A 32 4.89 3.07 -4.16
C ALA A 32 4.54 1.58 -4.25
N ASP A 33 4.79 0.91 -5.37
CA ASP A 33 4.60 -0.55 -5.47
C ASP A 33 5.60 -1.31 -4.59
N ASP A 34 6.86 -0.88 -4.58
CA ASP A 34 7.89 -1.46 -3.72
C ASP A 34 7.58 -1.20 -2.23
N LEU A 35 7.14 0.02 -1.87
CA LEU A 35 6.75 0.37 -0.51
C LEU A 35 5.50 -0.41 -0.05
N VAL A 36 4.54 -0.67 -0.94
CA VAL A 36 3.37 -1.50 -0.65
C VAL A 36 3.79 -2.94 -0.33
N ALA A 37 4.71 -3.52 -1.10
CA ALA A 37 5.22 -4.86 -0.85
C ALA A 37 5.92 -4.95 0.52
N ILE A 38 6.79 -3.99 0.83
CA ILE A 38 7.48 -3.92 2.12
C ILE A 38 6.48 -3.76 3.28
N ASN A 39 5.48 -2.88 3.15
CA ASN A 39 4.46 -2.67 4.18
C ASN A 39 3.57 -3.90 4.42
N ARG A 40 3.24 -4.67 3.38
CA ARG A 40 2.47 -5.92 3.53
C ARG A 40 3.23 -6.93 4.38
N ILE A 41 4.54 -7.10 4.14
CA ILE A 41 5.39 -7.99 4.94
C ILE A 41 5.47 -7.48 6.39
N THR A 42 5.63 -6.17 6.59
CA THR A 42 5.62 -5.56 7.94
C THR A 42 4.35 -5.92 8.72
N LYS A 43 3.18 -5.86 8.06
CA LYS A 43 1.90 -6.19 8.69
C LYS A 43 1.83 -7.68 9.07
N GLN A 44 2.24 -8.57 8.17
CA GLN A 44 2.27 -10.02 8.43
C GLN A 44 3.22 -10.38 9.57
N ILE A 45 4.40 -9.75 9.63
CA ILE A 45 5.34 -9.90 10.75
C ILE A 45 4.66 -9.54 12.06
N ARG A 46 3.95 -8.40 12.12
CA ARG A 46 3.22 -7.97 13.33
C ARG A 46 2.14 -8.97 13.74
N GLU A 47 1.37 -9.49 12.78
CA GLU A 47 0.34 -10.50 13.02
C GLU A 47 0.94 -11.81 13.59
N LEU A 48 2.08 -12.26 13.04
CA LEU A 48 2.76 -13.44 13.56
C LEU A 48 3.34 -13.23 14.96
N LEU A 49 3.89 -12.03 15.22
CA LEU A 49 4.41 -11.65 16.53
C LEU A 49 3.31 -11.53 17.60
N TRP A 50 2.06 -11.27 17.20
CA TRP A 50 0.92 -11.30 18.11
C TRP A 50 0.70 -12.69 18.71
N HIS A 51 1.04 -13.74 17.96
CA HIS A 51 0.95 -15.15 18.37
C HIS A 51 2.34 -15.79 18.52
N ARG A 52 3.28 -15.06 19.13
CA ARG A 52 4.70 -15.45 19.28
C ARG A 52 4.93 -16.75 20.07
N ASP A 53 3.95 -17.17 20.84
CA ASP A 53 4.03 -18.39 21.65
C ASP A 53 4.01 -19.65 20.76
N ASN A 54 3.57 -19.54 19.52
CA ASN A 54 3.67 -20.60 18.53
C ASN A 54 5.06 -20.58 17.84
N PRO A 55 5.86 -21.66 17.96
CA PRO A 55 7.20 -21.72 17.37
C PRO A 55 7.18 -21.64 15.83
N ASP A 56 6.10 -22.07 15.16
CA ASP A 56 5.96 -21.98 13.71
C ASP A 56 5.76 -20.53 13.26
N ASN A 57 5.02 -19.73 14.03
CA ASN A 57 4.88 -18.30 13.78
C ASN A 57 6.23 -17.59 13.92
N MET A 58 7.06 -17.99 14.88
CA MET A 58 8.41 -17.45 15.04
C MET A 58 9.34 -17.86 13.88
N ARG A 59 9.20 -19.06 13.32
CA ARG A 59 9.93 -19.48 12.11
C ARG A 59 9.48 -18.68 10.89
N ALA A 60 8.18 -18.54 10.67
CA ALA A 60 7.62 -17.74 9.57
C ALA A 60 8.01 -16.27 9.69
N CYS A 61 7.97 -15.69 10.90
CA CYS A 61 8.39 -14.33 11.17
C CYS A 61 9.86 -14.10 10.80
N ARG A 62 10.77 -15.02 11.16
CA ARG A 62 12.19 -14.92 10.78
C ARG A 62 12.40 -14.95 9.27
N ALA A 63 11.64 -15.76 8.54
CA ALA A 63 11.70 -15.80 7.08
C ALA A 63 11.23 -14.48 6.47
N LEU A 64 10.10 -13.93 6.96
CA LEU A 64 9.56 -12.66 6.50
C LEU A 64 10.45 -11.47 6.81
N VAL A 65 11.14 -11.44 7.97
CA VAL A 65 12.10 -10.37 8.29
C VAL A 65 13.28 -10.37 7.31
N ARG A 66 13.78 -11.54 6.91
CA ARG A 66 14.84 -11.65 5.88
C ARG A 66 14.34 -11.16 4.53
N GLU A 67 13.12 -11.51 4.15
CA GLU A 67 12.52 -11.05 2.89
C GLU A 67 12.27 -9.54 2.90
N GLN A 68 11.81 -8.98 4.03
CA GLN A 68 11.68 -7.54 4.20
C GLN A 68 13.03 -6.82 4.00
N ALA A 69 14.10 -7.32 4.61
CA ALA A 69 15.44 -6.75 4.43
C ALA A 69 15.91 -6.84 2.96
N ARG A 70 15.62 -7.95 2.28
CA ARG A 70 15.92 -8.14 0.85
C ARG A 70 15.19 -7.11 -0.02
N LEU A 71 13.90 -6.88 0.24
CA LEU A 71 13.10 -5.88 -0.48
C LEU A 71 13.54 -4.45 -0.18
N SER A 72 13.91 -4.14 1.07
CA SER A 72 14.44 -2.83 1.43
C SER A 72 15.77 -2.54 0.72
N LEU A 73 16.67 -3.51 0.63
CA LEU A 73 17.91 -3.37 -0.14
C LEU A 73 17.64 -3.22 -1.64
N ALA A 74 16.65 -3.92 -2.18
CA ALA A 74 16.25 -3.77 -3.58
C ALA A 74 15.61 -2.40 -3.85
N TYR A 75 14.89 -1.84 -2.88
CA TYR A 75 14.36 -0.47 -2.92
C TYR A 75 15.52 0.54 -2.93
N GLU A 76 16.46 0.43 -1.99
CA GLU A 76 17.64 1.30 -1.90
C GLU A 76 18.44 1.33 -3.20
N ARG A 77 18.65 0.17 -3.83
CA ARG A 77 19.36 0.09 -5.12
C ARG A 77 18.62 0.77 -6.27
N ARG A 78 17.30 0.82 -6.21
CA ARG A 78 16.46 1.40 -7.29
C ARG A 78 16.24 2.89 -7.11
N HIS A 79 16.16 3.36 -5.87
CA HIS A 79 15.72 4.72 -5.54
C HIS A 79 16.81 5.56 -4.86
N GLY A 80 17.96 4.96 -4.52
CA GLY A 80 19.11 5.66 -3.92
C GLY A 80 18.96 6.01 -2.45
N GLU A 81 17.83 5.66 -1.83
CA GLU A 81 17.51 5.94 -0.43
C GLU A 81 16.84 4.75 0.26
N ALA A 82 16.99 4.68 1.59
CA ALA A 82 16.31 3.67 2.39
C ALA A 82 14.80 3.88 2.36
N PRO A 83 13.97 2.81 2.28
CA PRO A 83 12.53 2.95 2.31
C PRO A 83 12.12 3.62 3.62
N ASN A 84 11.44 4.78 3.53
CA ASN A 84 10.92 5.49 4.69
C ASN A 84 9.65 4.80 5.22
N ILE A 85 9.85 3.66 5.86
CA ILE A 85 8.79 2.89 6.49
C ILE A 85 8.49 3.56 7.84
N LYS A 86 7.69 4.63 7.83
CA LYS A 86 7.16 5.17 9.08
C LYS A 86 6.39 4.05 9.79
N PRO A 87 6.60 3.82 11.10
CA PRO A 87 5.69 2.95 11.83
C PRO A 87 4.29 3.57 11.72
N CYS A 88 3.38 2.90 11.01
CA CYS A 88 1.96 3.26 11.05
C CYS A 88 1.56 3.25 12.53
N LYS A 89 1.24 4.46 13.04
CA LYS A 89 0.64 4.66 14.36
C LYS A 89 -0.74 4.05 14.39
#